data_AF-A0A535EKH8-F1
#
_entry.id   AF-A0A535EKH8-F1
#
_cell.length_a   1.000
_cell.length_b   1.000
_cell.length_c   1.000
_cell.angle_alpha   90.00
_cell.angle_beta   90.00
_cell.angle_gamma   90.00
#
_symmetry.space_group_name_H-M   'P 1'
#
loop_
_entity.id
_entity.type
_entity.pdbx_description
1 polymer ?
#
loop_
_entity_poly.entity_id
_entity_poly.type
_entity_poly.pdbx_seq_one_letter_code
_entity_poly.pdbx_strand_id
1 'polypeptide(L)'
;MIDEKRAGHRALVARILEGEGRTSHAQRRAAFDDAVVGEPLQALIGKVANEPTRITDADISLVEQSGLSEDEVFELVVCAAVGQATRQYESALAALAEAGAGETE
;
A
#
# COMPACT_ATOMS: atom_id res chain seq x y z
N MET A 1 5.34 24.23 -1.48
CA MET A 1 4.18 23.38 -1.85
C MET A 1 4.59 21.99 -2.35
N ILE A 2 5.47 21.82 -3.36
CA ILE A 2 5.94 20.49 -3.79
C ILE A 2 6.71 19.77 -2.67
N ASP A 3 7.61 20.47 -1.99
CA ASP A 3 8.40 19.90 -0.88
C ASP A 3 7.54 19.50 0.33
N GLU A 4 6.48 20.26 0.58
CA GLU A 4 5.53 20.00 1.67
C GLU A 4 4.71 18.73 1.41
N LYS A 5 4.22 18.54 0.18
CA LYS A 5 3.53 17.29 -0.22
C LYS A 5 4.46 16.08 -0.10
N ARG A 6 5.73 16.22 -0.50
CA ARG A 6 6.73 15.15 -0.38
C ARG A 6 7.07 14.85 1.08
N ALA A 7 7.16 15.88 1.93
CA ALA A 7 7.36 15.71 3.36
C ALA A 7 6.17 15.00 4.02
N GLY A 8 4.94 15.40 3.67
CA GLY A 8 3.70 14.75 4.14
C GLY A 8 3.61 13.29 3.73
N HIS A 9 3.92 12.96 2.46
CA HIS A 9 3.97 11.57 1.98
C HIS A 9 4.99 10.73 2.78
N ARG A 10 6.21 11.22 2.97
CA ARG A 10 7.22 10.51 3.79
C ARG A 10 6.78 10.30 5.22
N ALA A 11 6.16 11.31 5.85
CA ALA A 11 5.65 11.20 7.20
C ALA A 11 4.52 10.16 7.31
N LEU A 12 3.61 10.12 6.32
CA LEU A 12 2.57 9.10 6.22
C LEU A 12 3.18 7.69 6.10
N VAL A 13 4.09 7.48 5.15
CA VAL A 13 4.76 6.19 4.92
C VAL A 13 5.48 5.72 6.19
N ALA A 14 6.21 6.61 6.86
CA ALA A 14 6.86 6.28 8.12
C ALA A 14 5.85 5.87 9.21
N ARG A 15 4.74 6.60 9.34
CA ARG A 15 3.73 6.32 10.38
C ARG A 15 3.02 4.99 10.16
N ILE A 16 2.67 4.64 8.93
CA ILE A 16 1.96 3.38 8.65
C ILE A 16 2.87 2.16 8.77
N LEU A 17 4.17 2.29 8.49
CA LEU A 17 5.10 1.15 8.53
C LEU A 17 5.76 0.95 9.89
N GLU A 18 6.06 2.05 10.60
CA GLU A 18 6.86 2.00 11.83
C GLU A 18 6.10 2.41 13.09
N GLY A 19 4.90 2.99 12.94
CA GLY A 19 4.10 3.41 14.09
C GLY A 19 3.43 2.25 14.81
N GLU A 20 2.84 2.50 15.98
CA GLU A 20 2.10 1.49 16.75
C GLU A 20 0.97 0.86 15.93
N GLY A 21 0.79 -0.46 16.09
CA GLY A 21 -0.22 -1.29 15.43
C GLY A 21 -0.19 -2.72 15.99
N ARG A 22 -1.16 -3.55 15.60
CA ARG A 22 -1.24 -4.97 16.00
C ARG A 22 -0.39 -5.87 15.10
N THR A 23 -0.25 -5.49 13.84
CA THR A 23 0.56 -6.22 12.87
C THR A 23 2.05 -5.92 13.02
N SER A 24 2.88 -6.93 12.76
CA SER A 24 4.32 -6.73 12.78
C SER A 24 4.77 -5.77 11.67
N HIS A 25 5.88 -5.08 11.89
CA HIS A 25 6.47 -4.17 10.89
C HIS A 25 6.80 -4.92 9.60
N ALA A 26 7.20 -6.20 9.70
CA ALA A 26 7.48 -7.06 8.56
C ALA A 26 6.22 -7.34 7.72
N GLN A 27 5.08 -7.64 8.35
CA GLN A 27 3.82 -7.84 7.63
C GLN A 27 3.37 -6.55 6.94
N ARG A 28 3.47 -5.41 7.62
CA ARG A 28 3.14 -4.10 7.04
C ARG A 28 4.02 -3.75 5.85
N ARG A 29 5.33 -4.00 5.96
CA ARG A 29 6.29 -3.83 4.88
C ARG A 29 5.94 -4.72 3.69
N ALA A 30 5.68 -6.01 3.93
CA ALA A 30 5.33 -6.94 2.88
C ALA A 30 4.02 -6.55 2.17
N ALA A 31 2.99 -6.12 2.91
CA ALA A 31 1.75 -5.62 2.34
C ALA A 31 1.97 -4.34 1.51
N PHE A 32 2.75 -3.39 2.03
CA PHE A 32 3.11 -2.16 1.33
C PHE A 32 3.86 -2.43 0.03
N ASP A 33 4.84 -3.34 0.06
CA ASP A 33 5.65 -3.69 -1.10
C ASP A 33 4.90 -4.62 -2.10
N ASP A 34 3.68 -5.05 -1.78
CA ASP A 34 2.96 -6.12 -2.50
C ASP A 34 3.83 -7.39 -2.65
N ALA A 35 4.60 -7.67 -1.61
CA ALA A 35 5.44 -8.85 -1.49
C ALA A 35 4.63 -10.05 -0.98
N VAL A 36 5.21 -11.24 -1.06
CA VAL A 36 4.53 -12.48 -0.65
C VAL A 36 4.20 -12.47 0.84
N VAL A 37 2.90 -12.45 1.16
CA VAL A 37 2.38 -12.51 2.55
C VAL A 37 1.62 -13.79 2.87
N GLY A 38 1.41 -14.67 1.88
CA GLY A 38 0.66 -15.91 2.01
C GLY A 38 -0.85 -15.76 1.79
N GLU A 39 -1.51 -16.86 1.41
CA GLU A 39 -2.96 -16.88 1.22
C GLU A 39 -3.69 -17.06 2.54
N PRO A 40 -4.92 -16.51 2.70
CA PRO A 40 -5.72 -15.79 1.70
C PRO A 40 -5.43 -14.27 1.63
N LEU A 41 -4.52 -13.77 2.47
CA LEU A 41 -4.20 -12.34 2.55
C LEU A 41 -3.60 -11.80 1.23
N GLN A 42 -2.79 -12.59 0.52
CA GLN A 42 -2.21 -12.20 -0.76
C GLN A 42 -3.29 -11.87 -1.79
N ALA A 43 -4.34 -12.67 -1.90
CA ALA A 43 -5.46 -12.40 -2.80
C ALA A 43 -6.18 -11.09 -2.45
N LEU A 44 -6.43 -10.82 -1.16
CA LEU A 44 -7.02 -9.56 -0.73
C LEU A 44 -6.13 -8.36 -1.07
N ILE A 45 -4.83 -8.44 -0.75
CA ILE A 45 -3.85 -7.38 -1.06
C ILE A 45 -3.75 -7.12 -2.56
N GLY A 46 -3.74 -8.18 -3.38
CA GLY A 46 -3.75 -8.06 -4.83
C GLY A 46 -4.99 -7.34 -5.37
N LYS A 47 -6.17 -7.57 -4.76
CA LYS A 47 -7.39 -6.83 -5.08
C LYS A 47 -7.32 -5.38 -4.63
N VAL A 48 -6.85 -5.11 -3.40
CA VAL A 48 -6.64 -3.73 -2.90
C VAL A 48 -5.77 -2.93 -3.87
N ALA A 49 -4.74 -3.58 -4.40
CA ALA A 49 -3.80 -2.97 -5.31
C ALA A 49 -4.35 -2.68 -6.70
N ASN A 50 -5.01 -3.67 -7.31
CA ASN A 50 -5.26 -3.66 -8.75
C ASN A 50 -6.74 -3.58 -9.10
N GLU A 51 -7.62 -4.05 -8.21
CA GLU A 51 -9.05 -4.24 -8.46
C GLU A 51 -9.90 -3.86 -7.23
N PRO A 52 -9.71 -2.67 -6.60
CA PRO A 52 -10.31 -2.37 -5.29
C PRO A 52 -11.84 -2.37 -5.31
N THR A 53 -12.46 -2.14 -6.47
CA THR A 53 -13.91 -2.18 -6.66
C THR A 53 -14.50 -3.60 -6.69
N ARG A 54 -13.65 -4.63 -6.67
CA ARG A 54 -14.05 -6.04 -6.66
C ARG A 54 -13.85 -6.72 -5.30
N ILE A 55 -13.43 -5.97 -4.29
CA ILE A 55 -13.36 -6.48 -2.92
C ILE A 55 -14.78 -6.68 -2.40
N THR A 56 -15.01 -7.83 -1.78
CA THR A 56 -16.29 -8.23 -1.19
C THR A 56 -16.11 -8.60 0.27
N ASP A 57 -17.21 -8.64 1.03
CA ASP A 57 -17.20 -9.10 2.42
C ASP A 57 -16.63 -10.53 2.55
N ALA A 58 -16.84 -11.38 1.53
CA ALA A 58 -16.29 -12.73 1.51
C ALA A 58 -14.75 -12.75 1.48
N ASP A 59 -14.12 -11.76 0.82
CA ASP A 59 -12.66 -11.64 0.80
C ASP A 59 -12.12 -11.32 2.20
N ILE A 60 -12.81 -10.44 2.93
CA ILE A 60 -12.45 -10.08 4.31
C ILE A 60 -12.66 -11.28 5.22
N SER A 61 -13.82 -11.94 5.14
CA SER A 61 -14.12 -13.11 5.96
C SER A 61 -13.14 -14.26 5.75
N LEU A 62 -12.61 -14.47 4.54
CA LEU A 62 -11.60 -15.50 4.29
C LEU A 62 -10.28 -15.20 5.03
N VAL A 63 -9.86 -13.94 5.06
CA VAL A 63 -8.67 -13.51 5.79
C VAL A 63 -8.86 -13.58 7.30
N GLU A 64 -10.03 -13.21 7.81
CA GLU A 64 -10.33 -13.37 9.23
C GLU A 64 -10.31 -14.85 9.67
N GLN A 65 -10.78 -15.76 8.81
CA GLN A 65 -10.71 -17.20 9.05
C GLN A 65 -9.28 -17.76 9.11
N SER A 66 -8.27 -17.03 8.61
CA SER A 66 -6.85 -17.41 8.79
C SER A 66 -6.29 -16.99 10.14
N GLY A 67 -7.11 -16.41 11.02
CA GLY A 67 -6.74 -16.03 12.39
C GLY A 67 -6.29 -14.59 12.58
N LEU A 68 -6.40 -13.76 11.53
CA LEU A 68 -6.19 -12.31 11.64
C LEU A 68 -7.45 -11.65 12.21
N SER A 69 -7.26 -10.71 13.12
CA SER A 69 -8.33 -9.84 13.60
C SER A 69 -8.69 -8.75 12.58
N GLU A 70 -9.91 -8.22 12.67
CA GLU A 70 -10.39 -7.13 11.79
C GLU A 70 -9.42 -5.92 11.79
N ASP A 71 -8.90 -5.53 12.95
CA ASP A 71 -7.92 -4.44 13.06
C ASP A 71 -6.60 -4.77 12.34
N GLU A 72 -6.13 -6.02 12.39
CA GLU A 72 -4.93 -6.45 11.64
C GLU A 72 -5.19 -6.45 10.13
N VAL A 73 -6.37 -6.90 9.69
CA VAL A 73 -6.77 -6.83 8.28
C VAL A 73 -6.81 -5.39 7.81
N PHE A 74 -7.43 -4.49 8.58
CA PHE A 74 -7.48 -3.07 8.28
C PHE A 74 -6.08 -2.46 8.14
N GLU A 75 -5.17 -2.73 9.08
CA GLU A 75 -3.78 -2.24 9.03
C GLU A 75 -3.06 -2.67 7.74
N LEU A 76 -3.22 -3.93 7.34
CA LEU A 76 -2.54 -4.49 6.16
C LEU A 76 -3.16 -3.97 4.86
N VAL A 77 -4.48 -3.82 4.80
CA VAL A 77 -5.18 -3.19 3.67
C VAL A 77 -4.72 -1.74 3.49
N VAL A 78 -4.59 -0.97 4.57
CA VAL A 78 -4.07 0.41 4.51
C VAL A 78 -2.63 0.42 4.01
N CYS A 79 -1.78 -0.49 4.50
CA CYS A 79 -0.39 -0.59 4.03
C CYS A 79 -0.32 -0.89 2.53
N ALA A 80 -1.11 -1.86 2.05
CA ALA A 80 -1.19 -2.23 0.64
C ALA A 80 -1.67 -1.06 -0.24
N ALA A 81 -2.76 -0.38 0.17
CA ALA A 81 -3.31 0.75 -0.58
C ALA A 81 -2.30 1.91 -0.68
N VAL A 82 -1.64 2.27 0.43
CA VAL A 82 -0.64 3.35 0.44
C VAL A 82 0.62 2.96 -0.32
N GLY A 83 1.03 1.70 -0.28
CA GLY A 83 2.14 1.18 -1.07
C GLY A 83 1.89 1.31 -2.56
N GLN A 84 0.70 0.94 -3.02
CA GLN A 84 0.30 1.05 -4.42
C GLN A 84 0.17 2.51 -4.88
N ALA A 85 -0.45 3.36 -4.05
CA ALA A 85 -0.49 4.80 -4.30
C ALA A 85 0.92 5.41 -4.38
N THR A 86 1.86 4.94 -3.56
CA THR A 86 3.26 5.40 -3.58
C THR A 86 3.95 5.02 -4.89
N ARG A 87 3.82 3.76 -5.33
CA ARG A 87 4.36 3.32 -6.63
C ARG A 87 3.79 4.11 -7.81
N GLN A 88 2.48 4.36 -7.80
CA GLN A 88 1.82 5.19 -8.83
C GLN A 88 2.36 6.62 -8.81
N TYR A 89 2.51 7.22 -7.63
CA TYR A 89 3.04 8.56 -7.47
C TYR A 89 4.49 8.69 -7.98
N GLU A 90 5.36 7.76 -7.60
CA GLU A 90 6.76 7.75 -8.04
C GLU A 90 6.88 7.53 -9.55
N SER A 91 6.10 6.60 -10.11
CA SER A 91 6.07 6.34 -11.55
C SER A 91 5.58 7.57 -12.34
N ALA A 92 4.55 8.26 -11.85
CA ALA A 92 4.05 9.48 -12.47
C ALA A 92 5.09 10.62 -12.44
N LEU A 93 5.81 10.78 -11.33
CA LEU A 93 6.89 11.77 -11.23
C LEU A 93 8.06 11.44 -12.17
N ALA A 94 8.43 10.16 -12.31
CA ALA A 94 9.47 9.74 -13.24
C ALA A 94 9.07 10.06 -14.69
N ALA A 95 7.85 9.71 -15.09
CA ALA A 95 7.32 10.01 -16.42
C ALA A 95 7.29 11.53 -16.71
N LEU A 96 6.92 12.36 -15.72
CA LEU A 96 6.96 13.83 -15.86
C LEU A 96 8.39 14.36 -16.03
N ALA A 97 9.36 13.80 -15.30
CA ALA A 97 10.77 14.20 -15.41
C ALA A 97 11.35 13.83 -16.79
N GLU A 98 11.02 12.65 -17.31
CA GLU A 98 11.43 12.20 -18.65
C GLU A 98 10.83 13.09 -19.75
N ALA A 99 9.53 13.40 -19.65
CA ALA A 99 8.86 14.28 -20.61
C ALA A 99 9.41 15.72 -20.59
N GLY A 100 9.66 16.27 -19.39
CA GLY A 100 10.20 17.62 -19.24
C GLY A 100 11.67 17.77 -19.66
N ALA A 101 12.46 16.68 -19.63
CA ALA A 101 13.83 16.69 -20.13
C ALA A 101 13.89 16.79 -21.67
N GLY A 102 12.89 16.24 -22.37
CA GLY A 102 12.80 16.23 -23.83
C GLY A 102 12.39 17.56 -24.48
N GLU A 103 11.97 18.57 -23.70
CA GLU A 103 11.63 19.91 -24.20
C GLU A 103 12.86 20.84 -24.36
N THR A 104 14.07 20.36 -24.00
CA THR A 104 15.31 21.14 -24.03
C THR A 104 16.22 20.89 -25.24
N GLU A 105 15.77 20.11 -26.23
CA GLU A 105 16.50 19.86 -27.49
C GLU A 105 15.85 20.51 -28.72
#